data_AF-A0A3L7RLT3-F1
#
_entry.id   AF-A0A3L7RLT3-F1
#
_cell.length_a   1.000
_cell.length_b   1.000
_cell.length_c   1.000
_cell.angle_alpha   90.00
_cell.angle_beta   90.00
_cell.angle_gamma   90.00
#
_symmetry.space_group_name_H-M   'P 1'
#
loop_
_entity.id
_entity.type
_entity.pdbx_description
1 polymer ?
#
loop_
_entity_poly.entity_id
_entity_poly.type
_entity_poly.pdbx_seq_one_letter_code
_entity_poly.pdbx_strand_id
1 'polypeptide(L)'
;MCRGIVVLAMLLGGHAAVVAEGGAEGGDEAAADAWPMFRGVLAGTGRSAARITLPLAERWHRQLEKTAFEATPVVSGGRIFVGDLDGTFHCLDLVDGKTVWSFKTDVGFPAAAAVSTDAAVPLVVVGDGAGMVRAFDAASGEIRWTHETGGEVSGGPTLLPGDDGMRVLIGSQDATLACLALADGKVLWKHTIADQIRCSPTVAAGKVLLAGCDGKLHVIDAATGTEEVAVAIDGPTGTTPAAAGSLALFGSEGGVFWAIDVTAGKVAWKLVPQGNGQAYRSSAAIAGELALVGTRGR
;
A
#
# COMPACT_ATOMS: atom_id res chain seq x y z
N MET A 1 19.09 -23.12 8.98
CA MET A 1 19.92 -22.20 8.17
C MET A 1 19.23 -20.85 8.15
N CYS A 2 19.73 -19.86 8.89
CA CYS A 2 19.26 -18.47 8.75
C CYS A 2 19.67 -17.96 7.37
N ARG A 3 18.71 -17.67 6.50
CA ARG A 3 18.96 -16.93 5.27
C ARG A 3 19.14 -15.47 5.67
N GLY A 4 20.30 -14.88 5.37
CA GLY A 4 20.57 -13.47 5.63
C GLY A 4 19.58 -12.59 4.86
N ILE A 5 19.11 -11.52 5.48
CA ILE A 5 18.42 -10.43 4.79
C ILE A 5 19.50 -9.48 4.29
N VAL A 6 19.66 -9.36 2.98
CA VAL A 6 20.52 -8.32 2.39
C VAL A 6 19.68 -7.06 2.25
N VAL A 7 20.04 -6.01 3.00
CA VAL A 7 19.46 -4.67 2.86
C VAL A 7 20.34 -3.88 1.91
N LEU A 8 19.81 -3.52 0.75
CA LEU A 8 20.48 -2.58 -0.15
C LEU A 8 20.00 -1.17 0.17
N ALA A 9 20.91 -0.28 0.52
CA ALA A 9 20.67 1.15 0.66
C ALA A 9 21.27 1.88 -0.54
N MET A 10 20.43 2.64 -1.25
CA MET A 10 20.85 3.39 -2.44
C MET A 10 20.69 4.89 -2.20
N LEU A 11 21.72 5.67 -2.54
CA LEU A 11 21.69 7.13 -2.53
C LEU A 11 21.08 7.66 -3.84
N LEU A 12 20.05 8.51 -3.72
CA LEU A 12 19.47 9.29 -4.80
C LEU A 12 20.39 10.49 -5.16
N GLY A 13 21.60 10.26 -5.67
CA GLY A 13 22.48 11.36 -6.13
C GLY A 13 22.13 11.81 -7.56
N GLY A 14 22.29 13.06 -8.02
CA GLY A 14 22.62 14.34 -7.40
C GLY A 14 22.72 15.38 -8.52
N HIS A 15 22.00 16.52 -8.43
CA HIS A 15 22.21 17.80 -9.13
C HIS A 15 21.46 18.89 -8.35
N ALA A 16 21.97 20.13 -8.40
CA ALA A 16 21.69 21.27 -7.54
C ALA A 16 20.23 21.41 -7.03
N ALA A 17 20.11 21.63 -5.73
CA ALA A 17 18.89 22.04 -5.07
C ALA A 17 18.37 23.35 -5.68
N VAL A 18 17.35 23.23 -6.52
CA VAL A 18 16.31 24.24 -6.59
C VAL A 18 15.28 23.79 -5.57
N VAL A 19 15.29 24.45 -4.41
CA VAL A 19 14.18 24.35 -3.46
C VAL A 19 12.98 24.98 -4.16
N ALA A 20 12.22 24.15 -4.89
CA ALA A 20 10.87 24.50 -5.24
C ALA A 20 10.06 24.33 -3.95
N GLU A 21 9.79 25.44 -3.27
CA GLU A 21 8.65 25.51 -2.36
C GLU A 21 7.39 25.31 -3.20
N GLY A 22 6.99 24.04 -3.33
CA GLY A 22 5.75 23.59 -3.95
C GLY A 22 4.97 22.78 -2.93
N GLY A 23 3.75 23.20 -2.64
CA GLY A 23 2.91 22.80 -1.51
C GLY A 23 2.96 21.32 -1.13
N ALA A 24 3.18 21.09 0.16
CA ALA A 24 3.05 19.79 0.79
C ALA A 24 1.58 19.34 0.76
N GLU A 25 1.26 18.31 -0.01
CA GLU A 25 0.04 17.52 0.18
C GLU A 25 0.39 16.04 0.22
N GLY A 26 0.35 15.48 1.44
CA GLY A 26 0.72 14.10 1.78
C GLY A 26 2.17 13.98 2.26
N GLY A 27 2.40 13.97 3.57
CA GLY A 27 3.75 13.83 4.12
C GLY A 27 4.42 12.49 3.75
N ASP A 28 5.74 12.49 3.65
CA ASP A 28 6.56 11.33 3.27
C ASP A 28 6.68 10.26 4.36
N GLU A 29 6.05 10.45 5.53
CA GLU A 29 6.10 9.52 6.65
C GLU A 29 4.77 9.47 7.40
N ALA A 30 4.41 8.28 7.89
CA ALA A 30 3.26 8.08 8.75
C ALA A 30 3.50 8.72 10.12
N ALA A 31 2.43 9.14 10.80
CA ALA A 31 2.52 9.68 12.15
C ALA A 31 3.18 8.67 13.13
N ALA A 32 3.71 9.17 14.24
CA ALA A 32 4.42 8.34 15.20
C ALA A 32 3.52 7.29 15.88
N ASP A 33 2.21 7.53 15.92
CA ASP A 33 1.18 6.72 16.57
C ASP A 33 0.18 6.10 15.60
N ALA A 34 0.39 6.24 14.28
CA ALA A 34 -0.50 5.72 13.25
C ALA A 34 0.24 5.09 12.08
N TRP A 35 -0.38 4.06 11.51
CA TRP A 35 -0.01 3.38 10.28
C TRP A 35 -1.30 2.99 9.53
N PRO A 36 -2.03 3.97 8.95
CA PRO A 36 -3.43 3.81 8.57
C PRO A 36 -3.69 2.95 7.33
N MET A 37 -2.68 2.63 6.53
CA MET A 37 -2.84 1.87 5.29
C MET A 37 -1.56 1.10 4.96
N PHE A 38 -1.59 0.28 3.91
CA PHE A 38 -0.36 -0.36 3.43
C PHE A 38 0.71 0.70 3.16
N ARG A 39 1.95 0.45 3.63
CA ARG A 39 3.07 1.41 3.56
C ARG A 39 2.86 2.75 4.30
N GLY A 40 1.83 2.89 5.13
CA GLY A 40 1.67 3.96 6.12
C GLY A 40 1.15 5.30 5.60
N VAL A 41 1.46 5.68 4.36
CA VAL A 41 1.02 6.96 3.75
C VAL A 41 0.64 6.76 2.29
N LEU A 42 -0.09 7.74 1.72
CA LEU A 42 -0.47 7.78 0.31
C LEU A 42 0.72 7.55 -0.62
N ALA A 43 1.86 8.19 -0.33
CA ALA A 43 3.09 8.09 -1.12
C ALA A 43 3.79 6.71 -1.02
N GLY A 44 3.28 5.75 -0.24
CA GLY A 44 3.80 4.38 -0.24
C GLY A 44 5.20 4.21 0.38
N THR A 45 5.71 5.21 1.10
CA THR A 45 7.12 5.30 1.53
C THR A 45 7.53 4.26 2.56
N GLY A 46 6.58 3.68 3.32
CA GLY A 46 6.87 2.71 4.38
C GLY A 46 7.77 3.24 5.48
N ARG A 47 7.61 4.52 5.82
CA ARG A 47 8.35 5.21 6.87
C ARG A 47 7.40 5.74 7.94
N SER A 48 7.82 5.71 9.21
CA SER A 48 7.11 6.33 10.33
C SER A 48 7.97 7.41 10.98
N ALA A 49 7.33 8.46 11.47
CA ALA A 49 7.93 9.49 12.31
C ALA A 49 8.29 9.01 13.72
N ALA A 50 7.87 7.79 14.11
CA ALA A 50 8.17 7.22 15.41
C ALA A 50 9.68 7.10 15.64
N ARG A 51 10.15 7.60 16.79
CA ARG A 51 11.54 7.42 17.22
C ARG A 51 11.62 6.27 18.20
N ILE A 52 12.46 5.30 17.86
CA ILE A 52 12.70 4.11 18.67
C ILE A 52 13.94 4.32 19.53
N THR A 53 13.81 4.07 20.83
CA THR A 53 14.93 4.05 21.77
C THR A 53 15.30 2.60 22.06
N LEU A 54 16.60 2.29 21.97
CA LEU A 54 17.13 0.96 22.26
C LEU A 54 17.57 0.83 23.72
N PRO A 55 17.50 -0.37 24.33
CA PRO A 55 17.03 -1.62 23.74
C PRO A 55 15.50 -1.71 23.67
N LEU A 56 15.00 -2.41 22.66
CA LEU A 56 13.57 -2.73 22.55
C LEU A 56 13.19 -3.84 23.55
N ALA A 57 11.99 -3.73 24.11
CA ALA A 57 11.36 -4.76 24.91
C ALA A 57 9.98 -5.08 24.32
N GLU A 58 9.59 -6.36 24.37
CA GLU A 58 8.23 -6.77 24.02
C GLU A 58 7.23 -6.13 24.98
N ARG A 59 6.27 -5.38 24.44
CA ARG A 59 5.20 -4.78 25.24
C ARG A 59 4.10 -5.79 25.57
N TRP A 60 3.70 -6.57 24.57
CA TRP A 60 2.78 -7.68 24.69
C TRP A 60 2.94 -8.61 23.47
N HIS A 61 2.51 -9.85 23.63
CA HIS A 61 2.41 -10.85 22.57
C HIS A 61 1.04 -11.53 22.63
N ARG A 62 0.45 -11.76 21.45
CA ARG A 62 -0.78 -12.50 21.29
C ARG A 62 -0.63 -13.55 20.19
N GLN A 63 -0.93 -14.79 20.55
CA GLN A 63 -1.01 -15.90 19.61
C GLN A 63 -2.47 -16.14 19.22
N LEU A 64 -2.75 -16.18 17.91
CA LEU A 64 -4.05 -16.54 17.36
C LEU A 64 -3.95 -17.98 16.84
N GLU A 65 -4.80 -18.87 17.34
CA GLU A 65 -4.70 -20.29 17.01
C GLU A 65 -5.19 -20.60 15.60
N LYS A 66 -4.53 -21.58 14.96
CA LYS A 66 -4.95 -22.23 13.71
C LYS A 66 -5.05 -21.30 12.48
N THR A 67 -4.39 -20.15 12.49
CA THR A 67 -4.45 -19.21 11.38
C THR A 67 -3.07 -18.77 10.87
N ALA A 68 -3.07 -18.06 9.75
CA ALA A 68 -1.91 -17.45 9.14
C ALA A 68 -2.23 -16.01 8.70
N PHE A 69 -1.20 -15.17 8.66
CA PHE A 69 -1.30 -13.77 8.26
C PHE A 69 -0.42 -13.53 7.05
N GLU A 70 -1.02 -13.07 5.96
CA GLU A 70 -0.32 -12.41 4.86
C GLU A 70 -0.47 -10.88 4.94
N ALA A 71 -1.62 -10.42 5.47
CA ALA A 71 -1.92 -9.01 5.63
C ALA A 71 -0.93 -8.31 6.59
N THR A 72 -0.58 -7.08 6.24
CA THR A 72 0.12 -6.17 7.17
C THR A 72 -0.90 -5.55 8.12
N PRO A 73 -0.67 -5.56 9.45
CA PRO A 73 -1.55 -4.87 10.39
C PRO A 73 -1.49 -3.35 10.15
N VAL A 74 -2.64 -2.69 10.22
CA VAL A 74 -2.73 -1.22 10.19
C VAL A 74 -3.15 -0.69 11.55
N VAL A 75 -2.64 0.49 11.90
CA VAL A 75 -2.80 1.09 13.23
C VAL A 75 -3.40 2.47 13.10
N SER A 76 -4.48 2.77 13.82
CA SER A 76 -5.02 4.12 13.93
C SER A 76 -5.90 4.24 15.17
N GLY A 77 -5.87 5.39 15.82
CA GLY A 77 -6.75 5.68 16.97
C GLY A 77 -6.62 4.66 18.13
N GLY A 78 -5.41 4.15 18.37
CA GLY A 78 -5.17 3.16 19.42
C GLY A 78 -5.68 1.75 19.12
N ARG A 79 -6.00 1.45 17.84
CA ARG A 79 -6.47 0.13 17.40
C ARG A 79 -5.55 -0.48 16.35
N ILE A 80 -5.53 -1.79 16.31
CA ILE A 80 -4.89 -2.60 15.27
C ILE A 80 -5.98 -3.29 14.46
N PHE A 81 -5.92 -3.17 13.14
CA PHE A 81 -6.79 -3.89 12.22
C PHE A 81 -5.97 -4.85 11.38
N VAL A 82 -6.36 -6.12 11.36
CA VAL A 82 -5.65 -7.16 10.61
C VAL A 82 -6.58 -8.29 10.24
N GLY A 83 -6.52 -8.73 8.99
CA GLY A 83 -7.26 -9.89 8.50
C GLY A 83 -6.38 -11.15 8.49
N ASP A 84 -6.97 -12.30 8.78
CA ASP A 84 -6.32 -13.60 8.68
C ASP A 84 -6.80 -14.41 7.46
N LEU A 85 -6.03 -15.43 7.09
CA LEU A 85 -6.33 -16.28 5.94
C LEU A 85 -7.49 -17.26 6.16
N ASP A 86 -7.96 -17.44 7.40
CA ASP A 86 -9.16 -18.24 7.68
C ASP A 86 -10.44 -17.42 7.60
N GLY A 87 -10.35 -16.12 7.26
CA GLY A 87 -11.49 -15.24 7.06
C GLY A 87 -11.96 -14.53 8.31
N THR A 88 -11.10 -14.34 9.30
CA THR A 88 -11.40 -13.44 10.43
C THR A 88 -10.73 -12.09 10.23
N PHE A 89 -11.50 -11.01 10.27
CA PHE A 89 -11.00 -9.65 10.36
C PHE A 89 -11.04 -9.18 11.82
N HIS A 90 -9.87 -8.86 12.36
CA HIS A 90 -9.68 -8.55 13.77
C HIS A 90 -9.52 -7.04 13.97
N CYS A 91 -10.18 -6.50 14.99
CA CYS A 91 -9.87 -5.21 15.60
C CYS A 91 -9.39 -5.44 17.03
N LEU A 92 -8.15 -5.06 17.29
CA LEU A 92 -7.49 -5.26 18.58
C LEU A 92 -7.14 -3.92 19.22
N ASP A 93 -7.13 -3.88 20.54
CA ASP A 93 -6.62 -2.75 21.31
C ASP A 93 -5.09 -2.71 21.22
N LEU A 94 -4.51 -1.54 20.91
CA LEU A 94 -3.06 -1.39 20.76
C LEU A 94 -2.31 -1.50 22.11
N VAL A 95 -2.96 -1.21 23.23
CA VAL A 95 -2.35 -1.18 24.57
C VAL A 95 -2.04 -2.59 25.05
N ASP A 96 -2.97 -3.52 24.87
CA ASP A 96 -2.90 -4.87 25.45
C ASP A 96 -3.21 -6.02 24.47
N GLY A 97 -3.50 -5.72 23.20
CA GLY A 97 -3.75 -6.71 22.16
C GLY A 97 -5.09 -7.44 22.28
N LYS A 98 -5.98 -7.05 23.20
CA LYS A 98 -7.30 -7.69 23.35
C LYS A 98 -8.21 -7.37 22.17
N THR A 99 -9.09 -8.32 21.84
CA THR A 99 -10.11 -8.09 20.80
C THR A 99 -11.10 -7.05 21.26
N VAL A 100 -11.25 -5.99 20.48
CA VAL A 100 -12.34 -5.01 20.58
C VAL A 100 -13.56 -5.57 19.86
N TRP A 101 -13.37 -5.99 18.61
CA TRP A 101 -14.38 -6.69 17.81
C TRP A 101 -13.70 -7.57 16.76
N SER A 102 -14.46 -8.51 16.19
CA SER A 102 -14.03 -9.33 15.07
C SER A 102 -15.18 -9.63 14.13
N PHE A 103 -14.89 -9.79 12.86
CA PHE A 103 -15.84 -10.20 11.82
C PHE A 103 -15.35 -11.49 11.16
N LYS A 104 -16.26 -12.43 10.85
CA LYS A 104 -15.92 -13.76 10.31
C LYS A 104 -16.63 -14.02 8.99
N THR A 105 -15.88 -14.52 8.02
CA THR A 105 -16.30 -15.05 6.72
C THR A 105 -15.64 -16.40 6.46
N ASP A 106 -16.07 -17.08 5.40
CA ASP A 106 -15.46 -18.34 4.94
C ASP A 106 -14.28 -18.10 3.97
N VAL A 107 -13.91 -16.83 3.75
CA VAL A 107 -12.87 -16.39 2.80
C VAL A 107 -11.87 -15.52 3.53
N GLY A 108 -10.58 -15.81 3.34
CA GLY A 108 -9.45 -15.10 3.95
C GLY A 108 -9.27 -13.66 3.48
N PHE A 109 -8.55 -12.89 4.28
CA PHE A 109 -8.18 -11.49 4.02
C PHE A 109 -6.67 -11.40 3.72
N PRO A 110 -6.24 -11.46 2.45
CA PRO A 110 -4.83 -11.54 2.10
C PRO A 110 -4.11 -10.18 2.22
N ALA A 111 -4.84 -9.08 2.16
CA ALA A 111 -4.27 -7.73 2.06
C ALA A 111 -4.44 -6.91 3.35
N ALA A 112 -3.60 -5.89 3.50
CA ALA A 112 -3.77 -4.88 4.55
C ALA A 112 -5.10 -4.12 4.37
N ALA A 113 -5.74 -3.75 5.48
CA ALA A 113 -6.86 -2.82 5.46
C ALA A 113 -6.39 -1.37 5.25
N ALA A 114 -7.32 -0.45 5.07
CA ALA A 114 -7.08 0.99 5.18
C ALA A 114 -8.09 1.62 6.14
N VAL A 115 -7.62 2.38 7.10
CA VAL A 115 -8.42 3.06 8.12
C VAL A 115 -8.33 4.56 7.94
N SER A 116 -9.49 5.22 7.95
CA SER A 116 -9.55 6.67 7.89
C SER A 116 -8.92 7.27 9.15
N THR A 117 -8.08 8.29 8.96
CA THR A 117 -7.56 9.13 10.05
C THR A 117 -8.46 10.33 10.32
N ASP A 118 -9.49 10.55 9.49
CA ASP A 118 -10.51 11.56 9.74
C ASP A 118 -11.56 11.01 10.72
N ALA A 119 -11.61 11.62 11.91
CA ALA A 119 -12.55 11.26 12.97
C ALA A 119 -14.03 11.48 12.56
N ALA A 120 -14.31 12.33 11.57
CA ALA A 120 -15.65 12.51 11.03
C ALA A 120 -16.11 11.32 10.17
N VAL A 121 -15.17 10.52 9.66
CA VAL A 121 -15.44 9.35 8.82
C VAL A 121 -14.64 8.14 9.36
N PRO A 122 -14.97 7.61 10.54
CA PRO A 122 -14.16 6.59 11.23
C PRO A 122 -14.39 5.20 10.63
N LEU A 123 -14.10 5.03 9.34
CA LEU A 123 -14.27 3.79 8.62
C LEU A 123 -12.94 3.05 8.41
N VAL A 124 -13.01 1.73 8.45
CA VAL A 124 -11.93 0.83 8.02
C VAL A 124 -12.42 -0.03 6.86
N VAL A 125 -11.64 -0.09 5.78
CA VAL A 125 -11.96 -0.79 4.55
C VAL A 125 -10.99 -1.94 4.33
N VAL A 126 -11.50 -3.11 3.97
CA VAL A 126 -10.69 -4.30 3.66
C VAL A 126 -11.35 -5.10 2.54
N GLY A 127 -10.54 -5.72 1.69
CA GLY A 127 -11.00 -6.67 0.68
C GLY A 127 -10.57 -8.11 1.02
N ASP A 128 -11.37 -9.08 0.59
CA ASP A 128 -11.10 -10.50 0.80
C ASP A 128 -10.66 -11.25 -0.49
N GLY A 129 -10.30 -12.51 -0.31
CA GLY A 129 -9.87 -13.43 -1.37
C GLY A 129 -10.92 -13.70 -2.46
N ALA A 130 -12.19 -13.37 -2.22
CA ALA A 130 -13.29 -13.57 -3.16
C ALA A 130 -13.69 -12.27 -3.87
N GLY A 131 -12.96 -11.17 -3.62
CA GLY A 131 -13.22 -9.88 -4.24
C GLY A 131 -14.29 -9.05 -3.54
N MET A 132 -14.72 -9.44 -2.34
CA MET A 132 -15.67 -8.64 -1.56
C MET A 132 -14.93 -7.60 -0.71
N VAL A 133 -15.18 -6.33 -1.00
CA VAL A 133 -14.72 -5.18 -0.24
C VAL A 133 -15.78 -4.80 0.78
N ARG A 134 -15.38 -4.57 2.02
CA ARG A 134 -16.28 -4.15 3.10
C ARG A 134 -15.70 -2.94 3.81
N ALA A 135 -16.55 -1.96 4.09
CA ALA A 135 -16.24 -0.90 5.04
C ALA A 135 -16.99 -1.13 6.35
N PHE A 136 -16.24 -1.03 7.43
CA PHE A 136 -16.75 -1.17 8.78
C PHE A 136 -16.64 0.15 9.52
N ASP A 137 -17.58 0.40 10.42
CA ASP A 137 -17.35 1.34 11.51
C ASP A 137 -16.13 0.87 12.31
N ALA A 138 -15.11 1.71 12.43
CA ALA A 138 -13.86 1.32 13.08
C ALA A 138 -14.05 1.00 14.57
N ALA A 139 -15.12 1.50 15.22
CA ALA A 139 -15.41 1.30 16.63
C ALA A 139 -16.29 0.10 16.93
N SER A 140 -17.38 -0.09 16.19
CA SER A 140 -18.31 -1.19 16.45
C SER A 140 -18.01 -2.44 15.63
N GLY A 141 -17.31 -2.32 14.50
CA GLY A 141 -17.16 -3.41 13.54
C GLY A 141 -18.45 -3.67 12.74
N GLU A 142 -19.41 -2.74 12.77
CA GLU A 142 -20.63 -2.83 11.94
C GLU A 142 -20.29 -2.51 10.49
N ILE A 143 -20.78 -3.34 9.57
CA ILE A 143 -20.66 -3.09 8.13
C ILE A 143 -21.49 -1.87 7.77
N ARG A 144 -20.85 -0.86 7.17
CA ARG A 144 -21.52 0.33 6.63
C ARG A 144 -21.91 0.14 5.17
N TRP A 145 -21.05 -0.49 4.40
CA TRP A 145 -21.32 -0.85 3.00
C TRP A 145 -20.41 -1.99 2.55
N THR A 146 -20.81 -2.60 1.43
CA THR A 146 -20.06 -3.65 0.73
C THR A 146 -19.96 -3.33 -0.75
N HIS A 147 -18.88 -3.75 -1.39
CA HIS A 147 -18.68 -3.62 -2.83
C HIS A 147 -18.05 -4.90 -3.38
N GLU A 148 -18.63 -5.46 -4.44
CA GLU A 148 -18.12 -6.67 -5.09
C GLU A 148 -17.26 -6.27 -6.29
N THR A 149 -16.02 -6.76 -6.29
CA THR A 149 -15.11 -6.70 -7.44
C THR A 149 -15.16 -8.03 -8.20
N GLY A 150 -14.63 -8.08 -9.42
CA GLY A 150 -14.65 -9.31 -10.22
C GLY A 150 -13.56 -10.33 -9.86
N GLY A 151 -12.67 -10.02 -8.91
CA GLY A 151 -11.53 -10.86 -8.55
C GLY A 151 -10.94 -10.51 -7.18
N GLU A 152 -10.00 -11.33 -6.72
CA GLU A 152 -9.36 -11.17 -5.42
C GLU A 152 -8.78 -9.76 -5.19
N VAL A 153 -8.98 -9.21 -3.99
CA VAL A 153 -8.35 -7.97 -3.53
C VAL A 153 -7.09 -8.34 -2.74
N SER A 154 -5.97 -8.46 -3.47
CA SER A 154 -4.66 -8.85 -2.92
C SER A 154 -3.72 -7.65 -2.68
N GLY A 155 -4.06 -6.48 -3.23
CA GLY A 155 -3.50 -5.19 -2.85
C GLY A 155 -4.41 -4.48 -1.86
N GLY A 156 -3.85 -3.93 -0.77
CA GLY A 156 -4.63 -3.24 0.25
C GLY A 156 -5.33 -2.00 -0.32
N PRO A 157 -6.53 -1.64 0.18
CA PRO A 157 -7.18 -0.38 -0.16
C PRO A 157 -6.30 0.83 0.14
N THR A 158 -6.54 1.94 -0.55
CA THR A 158 -5.87 3.22 -0.26
C THR A 158 -6.91 4.32 -0.11
N LEU A 159 -6.90 5.00 1.04
CA LEU A 159 -7.81 6.11 1.33
C LEU A 159 -7.14 7.44 1.00
N LEU A 160 -7.82 8.27 0.20
CA LEU A 160 -7.35 9.58 -0.23
C LEU A 160 -8.46 10.63 -0.12
N PRO A 161 -8.12 11.91 0.10
CA PRO A 161 -9.09 12.99 -0.02
C PRO A 161 -9.51 13.19 -1.48
N GLY A 162 -10.69 13.76 -1.68
CA GLY A 162 -11.19 14.24 -2.95
C GLY A 162 -12.21 15.36 -2.75
N ASP A 163 -12.58 16.04 -3.84
CA ASP A 163 -13.49 17.19 -3.79
C ASP A 163 -14.87 16.85 -3.22
N ASP A 164 -15.31 15.61 -3.40
CA ASP A 164 -16.60 15.08 -2.93
C ASP A 164 -16.48 14.33 -1.59
N GLY A 165 -15.38 14.53 -0.86
CA GLY A 165 -15.05 13.82 0.37
C GLY A 165 -14.06 12.68 0.17
N MET A 166 -13.89 11.87 1.21
CA MET A 166 -12.92 10.77 1.21
C MET A 166 -13.28 9.69 0.18
N ARG A 167 -12.26 9.19 -0.51
CA ARG A 167 -12.33 8.16 -1.54
C ARG A 167 -11.53 6.94 -1.13
N VAL A 168 -11.81 5.80 -1.75
CA VAL A 168 -11.05 4.56 -1.59
C VAL A 168 -10.67 3.99 -2.95
N LEU A 169 -9.38 3.73 -3.15
CA LEU A 169 -8.85 3.02 -4.31
C LEU A 169 -8.73 1.53 -3.99
N ILE A 170 -9.27 0.69 -4.87
CA ILE A 170 -9.23 -0.77 -4.77
C ILE A 170 -8.67 -1.33 -6.07
N GLY A 171 -7.52 -2.01 -5.99
CA GLY A 171 -7.02 -2.85 -7.07
C GLY A 171 -7.49 -4.28 -6.92
N SER A 172 -7.96 -4.89 -8.01
CA SER A 172 -8.45 -6.27 -8.03
C SER A 172 -7.76 -7.11 -9.11
N GLN A 173 -7.72 -8.43 -8.90
CA GLN A 173 -7.18 -9.38 -9.87
C GLN A 173 -8.05 -9.53 -11.14
N ASP A 174 -9.22 -8.90 -11.22
CA ASP A 174 -9.99 -8.71 -12.47
C ASP A 174 -9.42 -7.61 -13.39
N ALA A 175 -8.18 -7.19 -13.16
CA ALA A 175 -7.47 -6.12 -13.86
C ALA A 175 -8.08 -4.72 -13.68
N THR A 176 -8.99 -4.52 -12.72
CA THR A 176 -9.67 -3.23 -12.50
C THR A 176 -9.20 -2.52 -11.24
N LEU A 177 -8.79 -1.26 -11.41
CA LEU A 177 -8.67 -0.27 -10.35
C LEU A 177 -10.01 0.47 -10.24
N ALA A 178 -10.68 0.37 -9.10
CA ALA A 178 -11.90 1.10 -8.80
C ALA A 178 -11.63 2.21 -7.78
N CYS A 179 -12.20 3.40 -8.01
CA CYS A 179 -12.31 4.43 -7.00
C CYS A 179 -13.75 4.50 -6.51
N LEU A 180 -13.94 4.32 -5.20
CA LEU A 180 -15.25 4.39 -4.57
C LEU A 180 -15.32 5.60 -3.63
N ALA A 181 -16.51 6.14 -3.42
CA ALA A 181 -16.76 7.07 -2.32
C ALA A 181 -16.68 6.32 -0.99
N LEU A 182 -15.90 6.81 -0.02
CA LEU A 182 -15.77 6.16 1.29
C LEU A 182 -17.09 6.16 2.06
N ALA A 183 -17.96 7.14 1.83
CA ALA A 183 -19.21 7.29 2.56
C ALA A 183 -20.21 6.14 2.32
N ASP A 184 -20.30 5.63 1.10
CA ASP A 184 -21.36 4.68 0.70
C ASP A 184 -20.90 3.57 -0.25
N GLY A 185 -19.61 3.51 -0.61
CA GLY A 185 -19.06 2.49 -1.49
C GLY A 185 -19.46 2.63 -2.97
N LYS A 186 -20.09 3.75 -3.37
CA LYS A 186 -20.43 3.98 -4.78
C LYS A 186 -19.18 4.19 -5.61
N VAL A 187 -19.17 3.57 -6.78
CA VAL A 187 -18.12 3.75 -7.78
C VAL A 187 -18.15 5.18 -8.30
N LEU A 188 -17.02 5.88 -8.20
CA LEU A 188 -16.79 7.20 -8.79
C LEU A 188 -16.18 7.05 -10.19
N TRP A 189 -15.18 6.19 -10.32
CA TRP A 189 -14.57 5.84 -11.61
C TRP A 189 -13.91 4.46 -11.55
N LYS A 190 -13.61 3.90 -12.72
CA LYS A 190 -12.85 2.65 -12.89
C LYS A 190 -11.79 2.83 -13.98
N HIS A 191 -10.68 2.14 -13.82
CA HIS A 191 -9.62 2.02 -14.81
C HIS A 191 -9.23 0.54 -14.95
N THR A 192 -9.10 0.04 -16.17
CA THR A 192 -8.79 -1.37 -16.45
C THR A 192 -7.46 -1.47 -17.19
N ILE A 193 -6.57 -2.31 -16.68
CA ILE A 193 -5.27 -2.60 -17.31
C ILE A 193 -5.32 -3.97 -18.01
N ALA A 194 -4.22 -4.41 -18.59
CA ALA A 194 -4.21 -5.63 -19.43
C ALA A 194 -4.11 -6.95 -18.63
N ASP A 195 -3.85 -6.91 -17.33
CA ASP A 195 -3.70 -8.09 -16.47
C ASP A 195 -3.96 -7.75 -14.98
N GLN A 196 -3.87 -8.73 -14.09
CA GLN A 196 -4.23 -8.60 -12.67
C GLN A 196 -3.52 -7.45 -11.93
N ILE A 197 -4.25 -6.81 -11.02
CA ILE A 197 -3.68 -5.86 -10.06
C ILE A 197 -3.48 -6.59 -8.73
N ARG A 198 -2.20 -6.78 -8.36
CA ARG A 198 -1.80 -7.49 -7.13
C ARG A 198 -1.01 -6.60 -6.16
N CYS A 199 -1.02 -5.29 -6.37
CA CYS A 199 -0.33 -4.30 -5.56
C CYS A 199 -1.34 -3.31 -4.98
N SER A 200 -0.96 -2.68 -3.85
CA SER A 200 -1.75 -1.57 -3.32
C SER A 200 -1.49 -0.31 -4.16
N PRO A 201 -2.53 0.45 -4.56
CA PRO A 201 -2.35 1.72 -5.26
C PRO A 201 -1.54 2.72 -4.41
N THR A 202 -0.64 3.47 -5.02
CA THR A 202 0.09 4.56 -4.34
C THR A 202 -0.33 5.89 -4.94
N VAL A 203 -0.45 6.94 -4.15
CA VAL A 203 -0.87 8.26 -4.63
C VAL A 203 0.16 9.32 -4.27
N ALA A 204 0.63 10.05 -5.27
CA ALA A 204 1.53 11.18 -5.09
C ALA A 204 1.27 12.24 -6.15
N ALA A 205 1.33 13.52 -5.77
CA ALA A 205 1.08 14.66 -6.66
C ALA A 205 -0.20 14.53 -7.51
N GLY A 206 -1.28 14.02 -6.90
CA GLY A 206 -2.57 13.81 -7.58
C GLY A 206 -2.59 12.65 -8.59
N LYS A 207 -1.56 11.79 -8.62
CA LYS A 207 -1.47 10.63 -9.51
C LYS A 207 -1.46 9.33 -8.74
N VAL A 208 -2.25 8.38 -9.20
CA VAL A 208 -2.17 6.97 -8.79
C VAL A 208 -1.04 6.31 -9.57
N LEU A 209 -0.10 5.74 -8.83
CA LEU A 209 0.98 4.90 -9.31
C LEU A 209 0.55 3.44 -9.14
N LEU A 210 0.24 2.80 -10.25
CA LEU A 210 -0.30 1.45 -10.28
C LEU A 210 0.61 0.56 -11.12
N ALA A 211 1.07 -0.55 -10.55
CA ALA A 211 2.02 -1.42 -11.22
C ALA A 211 1.51 -2.86 -11.20
N GLY A 212 0.90 -3.31 -12.30
CA GLY A 212 0.18 -4.57 -12.41
C GLY A 212 1.04 -5.77 -12.79
N CYS A 213 0.37 -6.88 -13.12
CA CYS A 213 0.98 -8.06 -13.72
C CYS A 213 1.26 -7.91 -15.23
N ASP A 214 0.74 -6.86 -15.86
CA ASP A 214 0.90 -6.60 -17.30
C ASP A 214 2.26 -6.00 -17.68
N GLY A 215 3.17 -5.87 -16.71
CA GLY A 215 4.53 -5.41 -16.93
C GLY A 215 4.61 -3.93 -17.26
N LYS A 216 3.74 -3.10 -16.66
CA LYS A 216 3.77 -1.65 -16.79
C LYS A 216 3.62 -0.95 -15.44
N LEU A 217 4.22 0.24 -15.34
CA LEU A 217 3.78 1.26 -14.38
C LEU A 217 2.79 2.18 -15.08
N HIS A 218 1.57 2.22 -14.58
CA HIS A 218 0.53 3.16 -14.98
C HIS A 218 0.55 4.37 -14.05
N VAL A 219 0.47 5.55 -14.64
CA VAL A 219 0.28 6.83 -13.97
C VAL A 219 -1.10 7.32 -14.35
N ILE A 220 -2.00 7.31 -13.37
CA ILE A 220 -3.42 7.58 -13.57
C ILE A 220 -3.79 8.81 -12.75
N ASP A 221 -4.56 9.72 -13.33
CA ASP A 221 -5.08 10.86 -12.59
C ASP A 221 -6.02 10.40 -11.45
N ALA A 222 -5.70 10.75 -10.20
CA ALA A 222 -6.42 10.24 -9.02
C ALA A 222 -7.85 10.81 -8.90
N ALA A 223 -8.11 11.97 -9.49
CA ALA A 223 -9.43 12.58 -9.46
C ALA A 223 -10.38 11.91 -10.45
N THR A 224 -9.89 11.59 -11.65
CA THR A 224 -10.72 11.18 -12.79
C THR A 224 -10.60 9.71 -13.18
N GLY A 225 -9.51 9.03 -12.80
CA GLY A 225 -9.22 7.66 -13.26
C GLY A 225 -8.66 7.60 -14.68
N THR A 226 -8.33 8.74 -15.29
CA THR A 226 -7.77 8.80 -16.65
C THR A 226 -6.28 8.45 -16.62
N GLU A 227 -5.85 7.50 -17.44
CA GLU A 227 -4.42 7.22 -17.62
C GLU A 227 -3.72 8.35 -18.36
N GLU A 228 -2.59 8.79 -17.82
CA GLU A 228 -1.72 9.80 -18.44
C GLU A 228 -0.56 9.16 -19.18
N VAL A 229 0.09 8.17 -18.55
CA VAL A 229 1.20 7.44 -19.14
C VAL A 229 1.30 6.03 -18.58
N ALA A 230 1.68 5.09 -19.45
CA ALA A 230 2.09 3.75 -19.06
C ALA A 230 3.52 3.49 -19.52
N VAL A 231 4.40 3.14 -18.57
CA VAL A 231 5.81 2.86 -18.84
C VAL A 231 6.05 1.37 -18.73
N ALA A 232 6.54 0.75 -19.81
CA ALA A 232 6.88 -0.66 -19.83
C ALA A 232 8.06 -0.96 -18.88
N ILE A 233 7.91 -2.03 -18.10
CA ILE A 233 8.93 -2.61 -17.23
C ILE A 233 9.23 -4.05 -17.68
N ASP A 234 10.16 -4.71 -16.99
CA ASP A 234 10.71 -6.02 -17.36
C ASP A 234 9.86 -7.22 -16.90
N GLY A 235 8.66 -6.99 -16.39
CA GLY A 235 7.71 -8.03 -15.97
C GLY A 235 6.76 -7.54 -14.89
N PRO A 236 5.94 -8.44 -14.30
CA PRO A 236 5.08 -8.12 -13.17
C PRO A 236 5.84 -7.40 -12.07
N THR A 237 5.21 -6.45 -11.40
CA THR A 237 5.91 -5.69 -10.36
C THR A 237 6.18 -6.52 -9.12
N GLY A 238 5.19 -7.30 -8.66
CA GLY A 238 5.30 -8.11 -7.44
C GLY A 238 5.57 -7.31 -6.16
N THR A 239 5.52 -5.97 -6.24
CA THR A 239 5.76 -5.00 -5.17
C THR A 239 4.84 -3.78 -5.37
N THR A 240 4.77 -2.90 -4.38
CA THR A 240 4.05 -1.62 -4.46
C THR A 240 5.04 -0.47 -4.68
N PRO A 241 4.84 0.40 -5.70
CA PRO A 241 5.62 1.62 -5.88
C PRO A 241 5.65 2.52 -4.65
N ALA A 242 6.79 3.13 -4.38
CA ALA A 242 6.91 4.24 -3.43
C ALA A 242 7.24 5.52 -4.18
N ALA A 243 6.64 6.63 -3.78
CA ALA A 243 6.90 7.94 -4.36
C ALA A 243 7.99 8.69 -3.58
N ALA A 244 8.86 9.39 -4.30
CA ALA A 244 9.86 10.31 -3.76
C ALA A 244 9.97 11.52 -4.71
N GLY A 245 9.32 12.64 -4.36
CA GLY A 245 9.15 13.74 -5.31
C GLY A 245 8.41 13.29 -6.57
N SER A 246 9.02 13.45 -7.75
CA SER A 246 8.46 12.98 -9.03
C SER A 246 8.82 11.53 -9.38
N LEU A 247 9.55 10.81 -8.53
CA LEU A 247 10.01 9.45 -8.82
C LEU A 247 9.06 8.40 -8.23
N ALA A 248 8.68 7.42 -9.05
CA ALA A 248 8.17 6.14 -8.61
C ALA A 248 9.32 5.13 -8.49
N LEU A 249 9.52 4.58 -7.30
CA LEU A 249 10.63 3.68 -6.94
C LEU A 249 10.10 2.29 -6.56
N PHE A 250 10.54 1.25 -7.26
CA PHE A 250 10.08 -0.12 -7.02
C PHE A 250 10.98 -1.18 -7.65
N GLY A 251 10.91 -2.40 -7.13
CA GLY A 251 11.48 -3.58 -7.79
C GLY A 251 10.44 -4.35 -8.59
N SER A 252 10.88 -5.07 -9.62
CA SER A 252 10.04 -5.95 -10.42
C SER A 252 10.39 -7.44 -10.24
N GLU A 253 9.53 -8.32 -10.74
CA GLU A 253 9.80 -9.76 -10.81
C GLU A 253 10.86 -10.14 -11.84
N GLY A 254 11.12 -9.30 -12.84
CA GLY A 254 12.24 -9.47 -13.77
C GLY A 254 13.62 -9.16 -13.14
N GLY A 255 13.62 -8.66 -11.90
CA GLY A 255 14.84 -8.44 -11.11
C GLY A 255 15.48 -7.08 -11.32
N VAL A 256 14.78 -6.14 -11.97
CA VAL A 256 15.21 -4.75 -12.09
C VAL A 256 14.59 -3.88 -11.00
N PHE A 257 15.38 -2.98 -10.43
CA PHE A 257 14.86 -1.88 -9.62
C PHE A 257 14.71 -0.64 -10.49
N TRP A 258 13.53 -0.04 -10.47
CA TRP A 258 13.12 1.05 -11.33
C TRP A 258 13.01 2.35 -10.55
N ALA A 259 13.46 3.43 -11.18
CA ALA A 259 13.04 4.79 -10.86
C ALA A 259 12.45 5.41 -12.10
N ILE A 260 11.15 5.69 -12.05
CA ILE A 260 10.41 6.28 -13.16
C ILE A 260 10.02 7.68 -12.77
N ASP A 261 10.42 8.67 -13.58
CA ASP A 261 9.94 10.04 -13.45
C ASP A 261 8.52 10.10 -14.00
N VAL A 262 7.55 10.26 -13.10
CA VAL A 262 6.12 10.18 -13.43
C VAL A 262 5.62 11.44 -14.12
N THR A 263 6.30 12.57 -13.92
CA THR A 263 5.99 13.83 -14.62
C THR A 263 6.49 13.78 -16.05
N ALA A 264 7.69 13.22 -16.27
CA ALA A 264 8.27 13.08 -17.60
C ALA A 264 7.81 11.81 -18.34
N GLY A 265 7.15 10.88 -17.66
CA GLY A 265 6.68 9.61 -18.23
C GLY A 265 7.80 8.71 -18.74
N LYS A 266 8.99 8.77 -18.11
CA LYS A 266 10.18 8.04 -18.57
C LYS A 266 10.99 7.47 -17.43
N VAL A 267 11.78 6.45 -17.74
CA VAL A 267 12.76 5.88 -16.81
C VAL A 267 13.81 6.95 -16.49
N ALA A 268 13.89 7.34 -15.23
CA ALA A 268 14.95 8.23 -14.73
C ALA A 268 16.27 7.46 -14.61
N TRP A 269 16.20 6.29 -13.98
CA TRP A 269 17.29 5.33 -13.90
C TRP A 269 16.74 3.95 -13.56
N LYS A 270 17.55 2.91 -13.74
CA LYS A 270 17.24 1.55 -13.30
C LYS A 270 18.50 0.84 -12.83
N LEU A 271 18.36 -0.03 -11.85
CA LEU A 271 19.42 -0.90 -11.37
C LEU A 271 19.14 -2.34 -11.81
N VAL A 272 20.09 -2.91 -12.54
CA VAL A 272 20.11 -4.32 -12.89
C VAL A 272 21.21 -4.98 -12.05
N PRO A 273 20.87 -5.81 -11.05
CA PRO A 273 21.87 -6.50 -10.24
C PRO A 273 22.78 -7.37 -11.10
N GLN A 274 24.07 -7.46 -10.76
CA GLN A 274 25.00 -8.35 -11.47
C GLN A 274 24.67 -9.84 -11.19
N GLY A 275 24.52 -10.65 -12.24
CA GLY A 275 24.18 -12.08 -12.16
C GLY A 275 22.76 -12.40 -12.62
N ASN A 276 22.24 -13.57 -12.26
CA ASN A 276 20.82 -13.90 -12.48
C ASN A 276 19.99 -13.04 -11.52
N GLY A 277 19.46 -11.92 -12.01
CA GLY A 277 18.56 -11.04 -11.25
C GLY A 277 17.46 -11.84 -10.58
N GLN A 278 17.27 -11.63 -9.27
CA GLN A 278 16.18 -12.25 -8.54
C GLN A 278 14.98 -11.30 -8.47
N ALA A 279 13.79 -11.87 -8.59
CA ALA A 279 12.54 -11.14 -8.42
C ALA A 279 12.54 -10.37 -7.09
N TYR A 280 12.23 -9.07 -7.16
CA TYR A 280 11.89 -8.30 -5.98
C TYR A 280 10.52 -8.77 -5.47
N ARG A 281 10.44 -8.97 -4.16
CA ARG A 281 9.21 -9.38 -3.45
C ARG A 281 8.93 -8.50 -2.23
N SER A 282 9.70 -7.43 -2.07
CA SER A 282 9.51 -6.44 -1.01
C SER A 282 9.46 -5.04 -1.61
N SER A 283 8.48 -4.26 -1.18
CA SER A 283 8.34 -2.85 -1.56
C SER A 283 9.44 -2.01 -0.91
N ALA A 284 9.99 -1.07 -1.67
CA ALA A 284 11.08 -0.21 -1.19
C ALA A 284 10.59 0.78 -0.12
N ALA A 285 11.34 0.94 0.97
CA ALA A 285 11.14 2.02 1.93
C ALA A 285 11.97 3.25 1.56
N ILE A 286 11.37 4.44 1.66
CA ILE A 286 11.97 5.71 1.26
C ILE A 286 12.27 6.55 2.50
N ALA A 287 13.52 7.00 2.62
CA ALA A 287 13.97 7.82 3.73
C ALA A 287 14.90 8.93 3.24
N GLY A 288 14.34 10.09 2.92
CA GLY A 288 15.09 11.19 2.31
C GLY A 288 15.66 10.76 0.97
N GLU A 289 16.97 10.82 0.81
CA GLU A 289 17.67 10.39 -0.41
C GLU A 289 17.93 8.88 -0.47
N LEU A 290 17.34 8.07 0.42
CA LEU A 290 17.59 6.63 0.47
C LEU A 290 16.38 5.82 0.05
N ALA A 291 16.60 4.89 -0.88
CA ALA A 291 15.71 3.76 -1.13
C ALA A 291 16.30 2.49 -0.49
N LEU A 292 15.54 1.89 0.42
CA LEU A 292 15.88 0.66 1.13
C LEU A 292 15.00 -0.48 0.60
N VAL A 293 15.61 -1.52 0.05
CA VAL A 293 14.87 -2.67 -0.49
C VAL A 293 15.53 -3.98 -0.06
N GLY A 294 14.69 -4.96 0.31
CA GLY A 294 15.13 -6.32 0.61
C GLY A 294 15.04 -7.19 -0.63
N THR A 295 16.11 -7.92 -0.95
CA THR A 295 16.10 -8.94 -2.00
C THR A 295 16.18 -10.33 -1.40
N ARG A 296 15.63 -11.32 -2.10
CA ARG A 296 16.01 -12.71 -1.83
C ARG A 296 17.39 -12.89 -2.46
N GLY A 297 18.39 -13.17 -1.65
CA GLY A 297 19.80 -13.26 -2.05
C GLY A 297 20.65 -13.68 -0.85
N ARG A 298 21.75 -14.39 -1.11
CA ARG A 298 22.72 -14.77 -0.07
C ARG A 298 23.64 -13.61 0.26
#